data_AF-A0A2S8EUU3-F1
#
_entry.id   AF-A0A2S8EUU3-F1
#
_cell.length_a   1.000
_cell.length_b   1.000
_cell.length_c   1.000
_cell.angle_alpha   90.00
_cell.angle_beta   90.00
_cell.angle_gamma   90.00
#
_symmetry.space_group_name_H-M   'P 1'
#
loop_
_entity.id
_entity.type
_entity.pdbx_description
1 polymer ?
#
loop_
_entity_poly.entity_id
_entity_poly.type
_entity_poly.pdbx_seq_one_letter_code
_entity_poly.pdbx_strand_id
1 'polypeptide(L)'
;MALATLRGAGLFGFALLVAFCIVAATWSAVAIPQDSRILIWVVGLALLPFVNAVFDWFSYGLTIRLLTAGHRRRGLWPLALGVVDAGVALVLFFLLSLALMGILGLVNALRAAPLVDLRALLDGVAARPEDHLWVVAMVASTLLPTFLHLCLAFFSLAGWFPDRVWTRWVDALGAEDDGHAPLGATVGLLGLSLLWVALITAPIGGALWALWTHGGALREGYVDALGTVALWLGVL
;
A
#
# COMPACT_ATOMS: atom_id res chain seq x y z
N MET A 1 -29.62 12.90 10.82
CA MET A 1 -29.41 12.03 12.00
C MET A 1 -29.39 10.53 11.61
N ALA A 2 -30.33 10.02 10.81
CA ALA A 2 -30.36 8.62 10.36
C ALA A 2 -29.19 8.14 9.46
N LEU A 3 -28.55 9.04 8.71
CA LEU A 3 -27.38 8.70 7.88
C LEU A 3 -26.09 8.48 8.68
N ALA A 4 -25.99 9.05 9.88
CA ALA A 4 -24.83 8.86 10.77
C ALA A 4 -24.90 7.51 11.51
N THR A 5 -26.11 7.08 11.89
CA THR A 5 -26.36 5.79 12.54
C THR A 5 -26.17 4.61 11.59
N LEU A 6 -26.55 4.74 10.31
CA LEU A 6 -26.29 3.72 9.28
C LEU A 6 -24.78 3.51 9.01
N ARG A 7 -23.99 4.59 9.04
CA ARG A 7 -22.52 4.52 8.89
C ARG A 7 -21.83 3.85 10.09
N GLY A 8 -22.30 4.12 11.30
CA GLY A 8 -21.77 3.49 12.53
C GLY A 8 -22.08 1.99 12.61
N ALA A 9 -23.30 1.59 12.24
CA ALA A 9 -23.70 0.17 12.24
C ALA A 9 -22.93 -0.65 11.19
N GLY A 10 -22.72 -0.10 9.99
CA GLY A 10 -21.94 -0.77 8.94
C GLY A 10 -20.47 -0.96 9.31
N LEU A 11 -19.85 0.05 9.93
CA LEU A 11 -18.46 -0.04 10.41
C LEU A 11 -18.31 -1.08 11.52
N PHE A 12 -19.19 -1.05 12.51
CA PHE A 12 -19.16 -1.99 13.62
C PHE A 12 -19.41 -3.43 13.14
N GLY A 13 -20.35 -3.63 12.22
CA GLY A 13 -20.61 -4.94 11.61
C GLY A 13 -19.41 -5.47 10.83
N PHE A 14 -18.74 -4.62 10.04
CA PHE A 14 -17.50 -5.00 9.34
C PHE A 14 -16.38 -5.38 10.31
N ALA A 15 -16.15 -4.58 11.35
CA ALA A 15 -15.12 -4.87 12.35
C ALA A 15 -15.38 -6.19 13.09
N LEU A 16 -16.63 -6.45 13.46
CA LEU A 16 -17.02 -7.72 14.08
C LEU A 16 -16.82 -8.91 13.13
N LEU A 17 -17.22 -8.78 11.87
CA LEU A 17 -17.04 -9.83 10.87
C LEU A 17 -15.56 -10.15 10.66
N VAL A 18 -14.71 -9.15 10.48
CA VAL A 18 -13.28 -9.35 10.27
C VAL A 18 -12.63 -9.94 11.51
N ALA A 19 -12.96 -9.46 12.71
CA ALA A 19 -12.48 -10.03 13.97
C ALA A 19 -12.90 -11.50 14.10
N PHE A 20 -14.16 -11.83 13.79
CA PHE A 20 -14.64 -13.21 13.77
C PHE A 20 -13.86 -14.07 12.77
N CYS A 21 -13.61 -13.58 11.55
CA CYS A 21 -12.84 -14.28 10.53
C CYS A 21 -11.39 -14.52 10.96
N ILE A 22 -10.72 -13.53 11.58
CA ILE A 22 -9.37 -13.68 12.12
C ILE A 22 -9.35 -14.74 13.22
N VAL A 23 -10.28 -14.70 14.17
CA VAL A 23 -10.38 -15.69 15.25
C VAL A 23 -10.65 -17.09 14.69
N ALA A 24 -11.60 -17.22 13.77
CA ALA A 24 -11.94 -18.49 13.14
C ALA A 24 -10.76 -19.08 12.34
N ALA A 25 -10.03 -18.26 11.58
CA ALA A 25 -8.85 -18.68 10.84
C ALA A 25 -7.69 -19.06 11.78
N THR A 26 -7.48 -18.30 12.86
CA THR A 26 -6.48 -18.61 13.90
C THR A 26 -6.80 -19.95 14.55
N TRP A 27 -8.05 -20.16 14.96
CA TRP A 27 -8.47 -21.40 15.61
C TRP A 27 -8.36 -22.61 14.67
N SER A 28 -8.71 -22.41 13.40
CA SER A 28 -8.52 -23.43 12.35
C SER A 28 -7.03 -23.74 12.14
N ALA A 29 -6.17 -22.73 12.12
CA ALA A 29 -4.72 -22.92 12.02
C ALA A 29 -4.15 -23.67 13.24
N VAL A 30 -4.72 -23.51 14.44
CA VAL A 30 -4.31 -24.28 15.63
C VAL A 30 -4.79 -25.73 15.57
N ALA A 31 -6.03 -25.95 15.13
CA ALA A 31 -6.68 -27.26 15.14
C ALA A 31 -6.24 -28.20 14.01
N ILE A 32 -5.81 -27.67 12.86
CA ILE A 32 -5.41 -28.49 11.70
C ILE A 32 -4.05 -29.16 11.96
N PRO A 33 -3.90 -30.48 11.72
CA PRO A 33 -2.63 -31.19 11.86
C PRO A 33 -1.49 -30.55 11.05
N GLN A 34 -0.27 -30.60 11.60
CA GLN A 34 0.94 -30.01 11.00
C GLN A 34 1.19 -30.50 9.56
N ASP A 35 1.02 -31.79 9.31
CA ASP A 35 1.31 -32.41 8.01
C ASP A 35 0.24 -32.14 6.93
N SER A 36 -0.84 -31.44 7.29
CA SER A 36 -1.95 -31.20 6.38
C SER A 36 -1.64 -30.05 5.43
N ARG A 37 -1.72 -30.32 4.12
CA ARG A 37 -1.61 -29.28 3.07
C ARG A 37 -2.65 -28.16 3.21
N ILE A 38 -3.78 -28.45 3.87
CA ILE A 38 -4.86 -27.48 4.11
C ILE A 38 -4.37 -26.33 5.01
N LEU A 39 -3.40 -26.59 5.88
CA LEU A 39 -2.84 -25.60 6.79
C LEU A 39 -2.20 -24.42 6.05
N ILE A 40 -1.47 -24.69 4.98
CA ILE A 40 -0.86 -23.66 4.12
C ILE A 40 -1.95 -22.76 3.52
N TRP A 41 -3.06 -23.36 3.08
CA TRP A 41 -4.17 -22.60 2.50
C TRP A 41 -4.92 -21.77 3.55
N VAL A 42 -5.14 -22.30 4.76
CA VAL A 42 -5.78 -21.55 5.84
C VAL A 42 -4.91 -20.36 6.27
N VAL A 43 -3.61 -20.56 6.41
CA VAL A 43 -2.70 -19.46 6.78
C VAL A 43 -2.59 -18.47 5.62
N GLY A 44 -2.26 -18.96 4.43
CA GLY A 44 -2.01 -18.17 3.22
C GLY A 44 -3.22 -17.40 2.67
N LEU A 45 -4.40 -18.02 2.65
CA LEU A 45 -5.59 -17.49 1.98
C LEU A 45 -6.70 -17.02 2.93
N ALA A 46 -6.62 -17.35 4.22
CA ALA A 46 -7.59 -16.87 5.20
C ALA A 46 -6.92 -15.97 6.25
N LEU A 47 -6.00 -16.51 7.06
CA LEU A 47 -5.46 -15.77 8.20
C LEU A 47 -4.72 -14.49 7.79
N LEU A 48 -3.73 -14.61 6.91
CA LEU A 48 -2.94 -13.45 6.49
C LEU A 48 -3.79 -12.41 5.73
N PRO A 49 -4.66 -12.78 4.77
CA PRO A 49 -5.54 -11.81 4.11
C PRO A 49 -6.53 -11.11 5.03
N PHE A 50 -7.10 -11.79 6.04
CA PHE A 50 -8.04 -11.15 6.96
C PHE A 50 -7.36 -10.12 7.86
N VAL A 51 -6.15 -10.41 8.34
CA VAL A 51 -5.35 -9.44 9.09
C VAL A 51 -5.01 -8.27 8.19
N ASN A 52 -4.57 -8.55 6.96
CA ASN A 52 -4.25 -7.52 5.99
C ASN A 52 -5.47 -6.62 5.68
N ALA A 53 -6.66 -7.19 5.54
CA ALA A 53 -7.88 -6.45 5.23
C ALA A 53 -8.18 -5.33 6.26
N VAL A 54 -7.78 -5.51 7.52
CA VAL A 54 -7.91 -4.45 8.55
C VAL A 54 -7.02 -3.25 8.22
N PHE A 55 -5.77 -3.52 7.86
CA PHE A 55 -4.78 -2.49 7.53
C PHE A 55 -5.11 -1.83 6.19
N ASP A 56 -5.53 -2.59 5.19
CA ASP A 56 -6.00 -2.06 3.90
C ASP A 56 -7.19 -1.14 4.08
N TRP A 57 -8.17 -1.53 4.90
CA TRP A 57 -9.33 -0.70 5.21
C TRP A 57 -8.93 0.62 5.88
N PHE A 58 -8.02 0.57 6.86
CA PHE A 58 -7.52 1.76 7.54
C PHE A 58 -6.70 2.67 6.61
N SER A 59 -5.78 2.07 5.86
CA SER A 59 -4.94 2.73 4.86
C SER A 59 -5.81 3.46 3.83
N TYR A 60 -6.74 2.74 3.20
CA TYR A 60 -7.68 3.29 2.22
C TYR A 60 -8.54 4.42 2.79
N GLY A 61 -9.10 4.24 3.99
CA GLY A 61 -9.90 5.25 4.65
C GLY A 61 -9.11 6.53 4.94
N LEU A 62 -7.84 6.39 5.34
CA LEU A 62 -6.96 7.53 5.56
C LEU A 62 -6.62 8.22 4.24
N THR A 63 -6.26 7.47 3.21
CA THR A 63 -5.92 8.03 1.90
C THR A 63 -7.06 8.84 1.31
N ILE A 64 -8.30 8.34 1.32
CA ILE A 64 -9.46 9.12 0.84
C ILE A 64 -9.56 10.45 1.58
N ARG A 65 -9.37 10.44 2.91
CA ARG A 65 -9.44 11.66 3.72
C ARG A 65 -8.33 12.64 3.37
N LEU A 66 -7.10 12.17 3.17
CA LEU A 66 -5.95 12.98 2.79
C LEU A 66 -6.12 13.57 1.37
N LEU A 67 -6.51 12.76 0.40
CA LEU A 67 -6.78 13.20 -0.97
C LEU A 67 -7.92 14.23 -1.01
N THR A 68 -9.01 13.98 -0.30
CA THR A 68 -10.14 14.92 -0.21
C THR A 68 -9.72 16.24 0.44
N ALA A 69 -8.90 16.18 1.50
CA ALA A 69 -8.39 17.36 2.17
C ALA A 69 -7.43 18.16 1.25
N GLY A 70 -6.58 17.48 0.49
CA GLY A 70 -5.67 18.09 -0.47
C GLY A 70 -6.41 18.80 -1.59
N HIS A 71 -7.39 18.12 -2.19
CA HIS A 71 -8.19 18.68 -3.25
C HIS A 71 -8.92 19.97 -2.83
N ARG A 72 -9.43 20.03 -1.60
CA ARG A 72 -10.10 21.22 -1.07
C ARG A 72 -9.18 22.43 -0.89
N ARG A 73 -7.91 22.21 -0.55
CA ARG A 73 -6.96 23.30 -0.26
C ARG A 73 -6.25 23.84 -1.51
N ARG A 74 -6.27 23.10 -2.64
CA ARG A 74 -5.61 23.43 -3.92
C ARG A 74 -4.10 23.68 -3.78
N GLY A 75 -3.42 23.97 -4.89
CA GLY A 75 -1.99 24.28 -4.91
C GLY A 75 -1.11 23.07 -4.57
N LEU A 76 -0.13 23.24 -3.69
CA LEU A 76 0.83 22.20 -3.29
C LEU A 76 0.27 21.19 -2.26
N TRP A 77 -0.92 21.43 -1.71
CA TRP A 77 -1.51 20.58 -0.67
C TRP A 77 -1.79 19.14 -1.08
N PRO A 78 -2.29 18.84 -2.31
CA PRO A 78 -2.43 17.46 -2.77
C PRO A 78 -1.11 16.69 -2.75
N LEU A 79 -0.01 17.33 -3.20
CA LEU A 79 1.31 16.72 -3.19
C LEU A 79 1.82 16.51 -1.76
N ALA A 80 1.75 17.54 -0.92
CA ALA A 80 2.20 17.46 0.48
C ALA A 80 1.44 16.37 1.25
N LEU A 81 0.13 16.26 1.06
CA LEU A 81 -0.68 15.23 1.70
C LEU A 81 -0.48 13.84 1.07
N GLY A 82 -0.13 13.75 -0.22
CA GLY A 82 0.30 12.50 -0.84
C GLY A 82 1.62 11.97 -0.26
N VAL A 83 2.58 12.85 0.03
CA VAL A 83 3.82 12.48 0.74
C VAL A 83 3.52 12.00 2.16
N VAL A 84 2.61 12.68 2.86
CA VAL A 84 2.15 12.23 4.19
C VAL A 84 1.47 10.87 4.11
N ASP A 85 0.61 10.64 3.12
CA ASP A 85 -0.05 9.34 2.89
C ASP A 85 0.98 8.22 2.69
N ALA A 86 1.99 8.44 1.86
CA ALA A 86 3.09 7.49 1.68
C ALA A 86 3.85 7.21 2.99
N GLY A 87 4.12 8.24 3.80
CA GLY A 87 4.73 8.08 5.11
C GLY A 87 3.88 7.25 6.07
N VAL A 88 2.57 7.50 6.12
CA VAL A 88 1.66 6.70 6.95
C VAL A 88 1.56 5.27 6.46
N ALA A 89 1.56 5.04 5.15
CA ALA A 89 1.55 3.70 4.59
C ALA A 89 2.79 2.89 5.00
N LEU A 90 3.98 3.50 5.05
CA LEU A 90 5.18 2.82 5.58
C LEU A 90 5.03 2.42 7.05
N VAL A 91 4.41 3.27 7.86
CA VAL A 91 4.12 2.94 9.27
C VAL A 91 3.10 1.81 9.37
N LEU A 92 2.02 1.86 8.58
CA LEU A 92 1.01 0.80 8.55
C LEU A 92 1.58 -0.53 8.06
N PHE A 93 2.48 -0.50 7.09
CA PHE A 93 3.20 -1.68 6.59
C PHE A 93 4.07 -2.33 7.67
N PHE A 94 4.78 -1.52 8.45
CA PHE A 94 5.56 -2.00 9.60
C PHE A 94 4.66 -2.61 10.68
N LEU A 95 3.57 -1.92 11.04
CA LEU A 95 2.59 -2.41 12.03
C LEU A 95 1.89 -3.68 11.56
N LEU A 96 1.58 -3.80 10.27
CA LEU A 96 1.02 -5.01 9.68
C LEU A 96 1.99 -6.18 9.85
N SER A 97 3.27 -5.98 9.52
CA SER A 97 4.28 -7.03 9.67
C SER A 97 4.39 -7.51 11.13
N LEU A 98 4.37 -6.58 12.09
CA LEU A 98 4.31 -6.93 13.52
C LEU A 98 3.02 -7.68 13.90
N ALA A 99 1.87 -7.27 13.37
CA ALA A 99 0.60 -7.93 13.64
C ALA A 99 0.59 -9.37 13.10
N LEU A 100 1.11 -9.58 11.88
CA LEU A 100 1.25 -10.91 11.28
C LEU A 100 2.21 -11.78 12.09
N MET A 101 3.36 -11.24 12.51
CA MET A 101 4.29 -11.94 13.40
C MET A 101 3.63 -12.30 14.72
N GLY A 102 2.91 -11.36 15.36
CA GLY A 102 2.23 -11.60 16.63
C GLY A 102 1.17 -12.70 16.53
N ILE A 103 0.39 -12.72 15.44
CA ILE A 103 -0.62 -13.75 15.19
C ILE A 103 0.02 -15.11 14.91
N LEU A 104 1.08 -15.16 14.10
CA LEU A 104 1.81 -16.41 13.86
C LEU A 104 2.50 -16.92 15.13
N GLY A 105 3.05 -16.03 15.95
CA GLY A 105 3.62 -16.32 17.26
C GLY A 105 2.57 -16.89 18.22
N LEU A 106 1.37 -16.30 18.25
CA LEU A 106 0.24 -16.82 19.01
C LEU A 106 -0.17 -18.22 18.52
N VAL A 107 -0.27 -18.45 17.20
CA VAL A 107 -0.55 -19.77 16.65
C VAL A 107 0.53 -20.78 17.07
N ASN A 108 1.81 -20.41 17.01
CA ASN A 108 2.90 -21.27 17.46
C ASN A 108 2.78 -21.61 18.95
N ALA A 109 2.48 -20.62 19.80
CA ALA A 109 2.34 -20.81 21.24
C ALA A 109 1.16 -21.72 21.63
N LEU A 110 0.11 -21.74 20.81
CA LEU A 110 -1.07 -22.58 21.03
C LEU A 110 -0.94 -23.98 20.43
N ARG A 111 0.12 -24.25 19.65
CA ARG A 111 0.36 -25.55 19.01
C ARG A 111 1.46 -26.31 19.72
N ALA A 112 1.40 -27.64 19.63
CA ALA A 112 2.44 -28.52 20.17
C ALA A 112 3.77 -28.47 19.37
N ALA A 113 3.70 -28.08 18.10
CA ALA A 113 4.84 -27.86 17.23
C ALA A 113 4.69 -26.51 16.53
N PRO A 114 5.79 -25.75 16.31
CA PRO A 114 5.74 -24.46 15.64
C PRO A 114 5.33 -24.64 14.18
N LEU A 115 4.45 -23.76 13.71
CA LEU A 115 4.03 -23.67 12.32
C LEU A 115 5.09 -22.99 11.45
N VAL A 116 5.62 -21.85 11.92
CA VAL A 116 6.67 -21.08 11.24
C VAL A 116 7.70 -20.66 12.28
N ASP A 117 8.98 -20.97 12.05
CA ASP A 117 10.06 -20.37 12.83
C ASP A 117 10.24 -18.92 12.38
N LEU A 118 9.66 -17.99 13.16
CA LEU A 118 9.68 -16.56 12.84
C LEU A 118 11.09 -15.98 12.82
N ARG A 119 11.99 -16.51 13.65
CA ARG A 119 13.37 -16.02 13.71
C ARG A 119 14.15 -16.46 12.48
N ALA A 120 14.07 -17.76 12.16
CA ALA A 120 14.67 -18.29 10.95
C ALA A 120 14.08 -17.63 9.68
N LEU A 121 12.79 -17.27 9.70
CA LEU A 121 12.16 -16.55 8.59
C LEU A 121 12.74 -15.14 8.41
N LEU A 122 12.89 -14.37 9.49
CA LEU A 122 13.48 -13.03 9.43
C LEU A 122 14.94 -13.06 8.99
N ASP A 123 15.74 -13.95 9.61
CA ASP A 123 17.15 -14.14 9.27
C ASP A 123 17.29 -14.58 7.80
N GLY A 124 16.41 -15.47 7.35
CA GLY A 124 16.32 -15.91 5.97
C GLY A 124 15.99 -14.77 5.00
N VAL A 125 14.99 -13.94 5.31
CA VAL A 125 14.60 -12.78 4.48
C VAL A 125 15.73 -11.74 4.41
N ALA A 126 16.46 -11.53 5.50
CA ALA A 126 17.61 -10.65 5.52
C ALA A 126 18.75 -11.17 4.64
N ALA A 127 19.07 -12.47 4.74
CA ALA A 127 20.20 -13.08 4.07
C ALA A 127 19.96 -13.44 2.59
N ARG A 128 18.82 -14.09 2.29
CA ARG A 128 18.46 -14.62 0.96
C ARG A 128 16.96 -14.41 0.66
N PRO A 129 16.54 -13.18 0.33
CA PRO A 129 15.13 -12.86 0.07
C PRO A 129 14.52 -13.64 -1.10
N GLU A 130 15.32 -14.10 -2.05
CA GLU A 130 14.90 -14.89 -3.22
C GLU A 130 14.24 -16.22 -2.83
N ASP A 131 14.62 -16.80 -1.69
CA ASP A 131 14.02 -18.03 -1.16
C ASP A 131 12.69 -17.76 -0.43
N HIS A 132 12.38 -16.49 -0.17
CA HIS A 132 11.25 -16.05 0.63
C HIS A 132 10.36 -15.03 -0.11
N LEU A 133 10.40 -15.04 -1.44
CA LEU A 133 9.60 -14.16 -2.29
C LEU A 133 8.11 -14.23 -1.99
N TRP A 134 7.59 -15.35 -1.49
CA TRP A 134 6.19 -15.45 -1.09
C TRP A 134 5.85 -14.55 0.11
N VAL A 135 6.74 -14.42 1.10
CA VAL A 135 6.57 -13.51 2.25
C VAL A 135 6.64 -12.09 1.75
N VAL A 136 7.69 -11.79 0.98
CA VAL A 136 7.91 -10.45 0.42
C VAL A 136 6.72 -10.04 -0.43
N ALA A 137 6.24 -10.90 -1.33
CA ALA A 137 5.08 -10.63 -2.18
C ALA A 137 3.79 -10.45 -1.36
N MET A 138 3.56 -11.28 -0.35
CA MET A 138 2.37 -11.19 0.49
C MET A 138 2.35 -9.88 1.27
N VAL A 139 3.42 -9.53 1.98
CA VAL A 139 3.50 -8.27 2.72
C VAL A 139 3.54 -7.08 1.74
N ALA A 140 4.32 -7.13 0.66
CA ALA A 140 4.41 -6.04 -0.33
C ALA A 140 3.14 -5.82 -1.15
N SER A 141 2.26 -6.83 -1.30
CA SER A 141 0.98 -6.66 -1.99
C SER A 141 0.11 -5.58 -1.35
N THR A 142 0.33 -5.31 -0.07
CA THR A 142 -0.36 -4.30 0.74
C THR A 142 0.16 -2.88 0.46
N LEU A 143 1.32 -2.77 -0.19
CA LEU A 143 1.84 -1.51 -0.74
C LEU A 143 1.21 -1.18 -2.10
N LEU A 144 0.52 -2.12 -2.74
CA LEU A 144 -0.07 -1.89 -4.07
C LEU A 144 -1.15 -0.78 -4.05
N PRO A 145 -2.11 -0.76 -3.09
CA PRO A 145 -3.04 0.35 -2.96
C PRO A 145 -2.33 1.69 -2.72
N THR A 146 -1.32 1.72 -1.84
CA THR A 146 -0.50 2.91 -1.55
C THR A 146 0.23 3.40 -2.80
N PHE A 147 0.81 2.49 -3.58
CA PHE A 147 1.48 2.84 -4.82
C PHE A 147 0.51 3.46 -5.83
N LEU A 148 -0.70 2.92 -5.96
CA LEU A 148 -1.74 3.50 -6.79
C LEU A 148 -2.16 4.90 -6.31
N HIS A 149 -2.27 5.10 -5.00
CA HIS A 149 -2.57 6.42 -4.42
C HIS A 149 -1.45 7.43 -4.67
N LEU A 150 -0.20 7.00 -4.56
CA LEU A 150 0.95 7.82 -4.89
C LEU A 150 0.92 8.23 -6.37
N CYS A 151 0.62 7.29 -7.27
CA CYS A 151 0.39 7.58 -8.68
C CYS A 151 -0.73 8.61 -8.87
N LEU A 152 -1.87 8.46 -8.18
CA LEU A 152 -2.97 9.43 -8.22
C LEU A 152 -2.56 10.82 -7.68
N ALA A 153 -1.73 10.87 -6.64
CA ALA A 153 -1.17 12.12 -6.12
C ALA A 153 -0.27 12.80 -7.16
N PHE A 154 0.56 12.05 -7.89
CA PHE A 154 1.32 12.59 -9.02
C PHE A 154 0.43 13.05 -10.17
N PHE A 155 -0.63 12.31 -10.49
CA PHE A 155 -1.64 12.77 -11.46
C PHE A 155 -2.29 14.09 -11.04
N SER A 156 -2.44 14.36 -9.74
CA SER A 156 -3.00 15.64 -9.27
C SER A 156 -2.12 16.85 -9.59
N LEU A 157 -0.82 16.65 -9.90
CA LEU A 157 0.04 17.72 -10.42
C LEU A 157 -0.46 18.24 -11.78
N ALA A 158 -1.26 17.46 -12.52
CA ALA A 158 -1.97 17.91 -13.71
C ALA A 158 -2.86 19.13 -13.45
N GLY A 159 -3.51 19.18 -12.29
CA GLY A 159 -4.32 20.32 -11.88
C GLY A 159 -3.51 21.56 -11.49
N TRP A 160 -2.18 21.50 -11.53
CA TRP A 160 -1.29 22.61 -11.22
C TRP A 160 -0.94 23.44 -12.45
N PHE A 161 -1.24 22.94 -13.65
CA PHE A 161 -1.04 23.71 -14.88
C PHE A 161 -1.99 24.92 -14.89
N PRO A 162 -1.51 26.15 -15.16
CA PRO A 162 -2.36 27.33 -15.07
C PRO A 162 -3.56 27.25 -16.03
N ASP A 163 -4.77 27.41 -15.49
CA ASP A 163 -6.02 27.35 -16.28
C ASP A 163 -5.96 28.23 -17.54
N ARG A 164 -5.35 29.42 -17.44
CA ARG A 164 -5.20 30.35 -18.56
C ARG A 164 -4.31 29.84 -19.70
N VAL A 165 -3.30 29.03 -19.38
CA VAL A 165 -2.44 28.42 -20.39
C VAL A 165 -3.17 27.25 -21.03
N TRP A 166 -3.86 26.45 -20.22
CA TRP A 166 -4.70 25.35 -20.68
C TRP A 166 -5.82 25.81 -21.63
N THR A 167 -6.61 26.82 -21.24
CA THR A 167 -7.70 27.34 -22.08
C THR A 167 -7.19 27.95 -23.37
N ARG A 168 -6.12 28.77 -23.33
CA ARG A 168 -5.50 29.32 -24.55
C ARG A 168 -5.04 28.25 -25.53
N TRP A 169 -4.55 27.11 -25.03
CA TRP A 169 -4.13 26.00 -25.87
C TRP A 169 -5.30 25.23 -26.46
N VAL A 170 -6.36 24.98 -25.67
CA VAL A 170 -7.60 24.35 -26.16
C VAL A 170 -8.27 25.23 -27.21
N ASP A 171 -8.33 26.54 -26.96
CA ASP A 171 -8.87 27.52 -27.91
C ASP A 171 -8.05 27.55 -29.21
N ALA A 172 -6.71 27.50 -29.12
CA ALA A 172 -5.84 27.45 -30.29
C ALA A 172 -5.96 26.15 -31.11
N LEU A 173 -6.34 25.03 -30.46
CA LEU A 173 -6.61 23.75 -31.13
C LEU A 173 -8.03 23.68 -31.71
N GLY A 174 -8.98 24.44 -31.16
CA GLY A 174 -10.38 24.48 -31.59
C GLY A 174 -10.73 25.60 -32.58
N ALA A 175 -9.82 26.54 -32.83
CA ALA A 175 -10.07 27.74 -33.62
C ALA A 175 -10.00 27.56 -35.15
N GLU A 176 -9.99 26.34 -35.70
CA GLU A 176 -9.81 26.14 -37.15
C GLU A 176 -10.98 25.44 -37.87
N ASP A 177 -11.48 26.16 -38.87
CA ASP A 177 -12.52 25.80 -39.85
C ASP A 177 -11.94 25.02 -41.07
N ASP A 178 -10.60 24.96 -41.24
CA ASP A 178 -9.92 24.54 -42.49
C ASP A 178 -9.10 23.21 -42.40
N GLY A 179 -9.26 22.45 -41.33
CA GLY A 179 -8.85 21.03 -41.28
C GLY A 179 -7.35 20.72 -41.04
N HIS A 180 -6.48 21.70 -40.76
CA HIS A 180 -5.05 21.46 -40.48
C HIS A 180 -4.57 22.18 -39.22
N ALA A 181 -4.59 21.50 -38.07
CA ALA A 181 -4.16 22.05 -36.78
C ALA A 181 -2.78 22.75 -36.87
N PRO A 182 -2.60 23.93 -36.26
CA PRO A 182 -1.38 24.71 -36.40
C PRO A 182 -0.23 23.95 -35.73
N LEU A 183 0.89 23.82 -36.45
CA LEU A 183 2.05 23.02 -36.04
C LEU A 183 2.53 23.36 -34.62
N GLY A 184 2.45 24.64 -34.22
CA GLY A 184 2.78 25.08 -32.87
C GLY A 184 1.87 24.51 -31.78
N ALA A 185 0.57 24.35 -32.03
CA ALA A 185 -0.36 23.76 -31.07
C ALA A 185 -0.16 22.24 -30.96
N THR A 186 0.11 21.56 -32.07
CA THR A 186 0.44 20.12 -32.12
C THR A 186 1.75 19.81 -31.40
N VAL A 187 2.81 20.57 -31.66
CA VAL A 187 4.10 20.44 -30.95
C VAL A 187 3.95 20.77 -29.47
N GLY A 188 3.14 21.78 -29.12
CA GLY A 188 2.79 22.09 -27.74
C GLY A 188 2.14 20.91 -27.03
N LEU A 189 1.08 20.33 -27.61
CA LEU A 189 0.37 19.18 -27.03
C LEU A 189 1.29 17.97 -26.85
N LEU A 190 2.13 17.67 -27.85
CA LEU A 190 3.14 16.61 -27.76
C LEU A 190 4.13 16.89 -26.63
N GLY A 191 4.67 18.11 -26.54
CA GLY A 191 5.60 18.50 -25.48
C GLY A 191 4.98 18.40 -24.09
N LEU A 192 3.73 18.82 -23.93
CA LEU A 192 2.99 18.70 -22.67
C LEU A 192 2.70 17.24 -22.32
N SER A 193 2.30 16.43 -23.30
CA SER A 193 2.07 14.99 -23.11
C SER A 193 3.35 14.28 -22.68
N LEU A 194 4.49 14.61 -23.30
CA LEU A 194 5.81 14.10 -22.92
C LEU A 194 6.23 14.58 -21.53
N LEU A 195 5.96 15.84 -21.19
CA LEU A 195 6.19 16.38 -19.85
C LEU A 195 5.37 15.62 -18.81
N TRP A 196 4.10 15.32 -19.07
CA TRP A 196 3.25 14.53 -18.16
C TRP A 196 3.74 13.11 -17.99
N VAL A 197 4.09 12.45 -19.10
CA VAL A 197 4.68 11.11 -19.07
C VAL A 197 5.96 11.14 -18.24
N ALA A 198 6.85 12.11 -18.45
CA ALA A 198 8.07 12.27 -17.67
C ALA A 198 7.78 12.54 -16.19
N LEU A 199 6.79 13.37 -15.85
CA LEU A 199 6.45 13.72 -14.48
C LEU A 199 5.88 12.53 -13.68
N ILE A 200 5.28 11.55 -14.36
CA ILE A 200 4.77 10.32 -13.74
C ILE A 200 5.83 9.23 -13.73
N THR A 201 6.53 9.03 -14.86
CA THR A 201 7.49 7.94 -15.02
C THR A 201 8.80 8.21 -14.29
N ALA A 202 9.26 9.46 -14.19
CA ALA A 202 10.53 9.77 -13.53
C ALA A 202 10.50 9.51 -12.02
N PRO A 203 9.44 9.89 -11.26
CA PRO A 203 9.34 9.52 -9.85
C PRO A 203 9.21 8.01 -9.62
N ILE A 204 8.40 7.32 -10.45
CA ILE A 204 8.25 5.86 -10.36
C ILE A 204 9.58 5.17 -10.67
N GLY A 205 10.23 5.55 -11.77
CA GLY A 205 11.53 5.03 -12.18
C GLY A 205 12.61 5.34 -11.15
N GLY A 206 12.60 6.55 -10.58
CA GLY A 206 13.51 6.96 -9.51
C GLY A 206 13.28 6.15 -8.22
N ALA A 207 12.03 5.90 -7.83
CA ALA A 207 11.70 5.06 -6.69
C ALA A 207 12.12 3.60 -6.91
N LEU A 208 11.86 3.04 -8.09
CA LEU A 208 12.31 1.69 -8.45
C LEU A 208 13.84 1.58 -8.50
N TRP A 209 14.51 2.60 -9.04
CA TRP A 209 15.97 2.67 -9.06
C TRP A 209 16.54 2.79 -7.64
N ALA A 210 15.93 3.60 -6.77
CA ALA A 210 16.31 3.73 -5.36
C ALA A 210 16.09 2.41 -4.60
N LEU A 211 14.98 1.71 -4.86
CA LEU A 211 14.72 0.38 -4.31
C LEU A 211 15.73 -0.66 -4.84
N TRP A 212 16.12 -0.57 -6.10
CA TRP A 212 17.12 -1.47 -6.68
C TRP A 212 18.51 -1.24 -6.07
N THR A 213 18.91 0.02 -5.88
CA THR A 213 20.24 0.41 -5.41
C THR A 213 20.39 0.31 -3.89
N HIS A 214 19.37 0.72 -3.15
CA HIS A 214 19.38 0.80 -1.68
C HIS A 214 18.50 -0.26 -1.01
N GLY A 215 17.83 -1.12 -1.78
CA GLY A 215 16.89 -2.12 -1.25
C GLY A 215 17.51 -3.09 -0.25
N GLY A 216 18.80 -3.42 -0.40
CA GLY A 216 19.53 -4.25 0.57
C GLY A 216 19.57 -3.61 1.96
N ALA A 217 20.10 -2.38 2.05
CA ALA A 217 20.19 -1.65 3.31
C ALA A 217 18.81 -1.33 3.91
N LEU A 218 17.83 -0.98 3.07
CA LEU A 218 16.45 -0.76 3.51
C LEU A 218 15.82 -2.03 4.07
N ARG A 219 16.05 -3.19 3.42
CA ARG A 219 15.57 -4.49 3.89
C ARG A 219 16.22 -4.87 5.22
N GLU A 220 17.53 -4.76 5.32
CA GLU A 220 18.28 -5.08 6.55
C GLU A 220 17.79 -4.21 7.72
N GLY A 221 17.73 -2.88 7.53
CA GLY A 221 17.23 -1.98 8.56
C GLY A 221 15.76 -2.25 8.93
N TYR A 222 14.94 -2.64 7.95
CA TYR A 222 13.54 -3.01 8.19
C TYR A 222 13.41 -4.30 9.01
N VAL A 223 14.17 -5.35 8.64
CA VAL A 223 14.16 -6.63 9.36
C VAL A 223 14.72 -6.48 10.77
N ASP A 224 15.80 -5.70 10.95
CA ASP A 224 16.38 -5.42 12.27
C ASP A 224 15.39 -4.67 13.18
N ALA A 225 14.71 -3.66 12.63
CA ALA A 225 13.68 -2.93 13.37
C ALA A 225 12.51 -3.85 13.77
N LEU A 226 12.03 -4.69 12.84
CA LEU A 226 11.00 -5.67 13.13
C LEU A 226 11.44 -6.67 14.20
N GLY A 227 12.64 -7.23 14.08
CA GLY A 227 13.19 -8.19 15.04
C GLY A 227 13.32 -7.57 16.44
N THR A 228 13.83 -6.34 16.53
CA THR A 228 13.98 -5.63 17.80
C THR A 228 12.63 -5.40 18.48
N VAL A 229 11.63 -4.91 17.74
CA VAL A 229 10.30 -4.66 18.31
C VAL A 229 9.59 -5.97 18.64
N ALA A 230 9.72 -7.01 17.81
CA ALA A 230 9.12 -8.31 18.06
C ALA A 230 9.71 -9.00 19.31
N LEU A 231 11.02 -8.89 19.54
CA LEU A 231 11.67 -9.33 20.78
C LEU A 231 11.13 -8.58 21.99
N TRP A 232 10.98 -7.26 21.89
CA TRP A 232 10.44 -6.44 22.98
C TRP A 232 8.98 -6.80 23.32
N LEU A 233 8.20 -7.19 22.31
CA LEU A 233 6.83 -7.67 22.46
C LEU A 233 6.72 -9.14 22.91
N GLY A 234 7.84 -9.87 23.00
CA GLY A 234 7.86 -11.29 23.38
C GLY A 234 7.27 -12.23 22.31
N VAL A 235 7.30 -11.80 21.04
CA VAL A 235 6.80 -12.58 19.89
C VAL A 235 7.89 -13.49 19.31
N LEU A 236 9.15 -13.10 19.47
CA LEU A 236 10.37 -13.87 19.17
C LEU A 236 11.01 -14.33 20.49
#